data_AF-A0A3M1FG51-F1
#
_entry.id   AF-A0A3M1FG51-F1
#
_cell.length_a   1.000
_cell.length_b   1.000
_cell.length_c   1.000
_cell.angle_alpha   90.00
_cell.angle_beta   90.00
_cell.angle_gamma   90.00
#
_symmetry.space_group_name_H-M   'P 1'
#
loop_
_entity.id
_entity.type
_entity.pdbx_description
1 polymer ?
#
loop_
_entity_poly.entity_id
_entity_poly.type
_entity_poly.pdbx_seq_one_letter_code
_entity_poly.pdbx_strand_id
1 'polypeptide(L)'
;MPAGGAGLFVVGSYVPKSTAQLNALLAQGDVVPVEVDVAALLDARRAGTIAQAIAETEAGLAAGRTTVVYTSRTLITAEEATRSLDIGAQVSAALVAIVRGLSLRPRYLVAKGGITSSDVATQGLGVRKAQVLGQILPGVPVWRTGPESRHPGLVYVVFPGNVGDDQALVTVQRRLHL
;
A
#
# COMPACT_ATOMS: atom_id res chain seq x y z
N MET A 1 -2.09 -19.01 6.56
CA MET A 1 -1.91 -17.99 5.50
C MET A 1 -2.31 -18.62 4.16
N PRO A 2 -2.63 -17.85 3.10
CA PRO A 2 -2.88 -18.43 1.76
C PRO A 2 -1.66 -19.22 1.27
N ALA A 3 -1.74 -20.21 0.39
CA ALA A 3 -0.55 -20.92 -0.10
C ALA A 3 0.02 -20.25 -1.37
N GLY A 4 1.30 -19.80 -1.35
CA GLY A 4 2.07 -19.32 -2.52
C GLY A 4 1.56 -18.04 -3.23
N GLY A 5 2.45 -17.32 -3.91
CA GLY A 5 2.13 -16.16 -4.77
C GLY A 5 2.59 -14.79 -4.25
N ALA A 6 2.60 -13.81 -5.16
CA ALA A 6 3.09 -12.46 -4.91
C ALA A 6 2.16 -11.62 -4.03
N GLY A 7 2.75 -10.86 -3.09
CA GLY A 7 2.04 -9.87 -2.29
C GLY A 7 2.08 -8.46 -2.87
N LEU A 8 1.22 -7.58 -2.36
CA LEU A 8 1.27 -6.15 -2.64
C LEU A 8 1.40 -5.36 -1.33
N PHE A 9 2.37 -4.45 -1.28
CA PHE A 9 2.48 -3.44 -0.22
C PHE A 9 2.11 -2.08 -0.80
N VAL A 10 1.33 -1.28 -0.07
CA VAL A 10 0.97 0.10 -0.42
C VAL A 10 1.36 1.01 0.73
N VAL A 11 2.35 1.88 0.52
CA VAL A 11 2.96 2.72 1.57
C VAL A 11 2.84 4.20 1.20
N GLY A 12 1.75 4.84 1.61
CA GLY A 12 1.45 6.22 1.24
C GLY A 12 2.04 7.29 2.16
N SER A 13 2.38 6.95 3.41
CA SER A 13 2.92 7.92 4.37
C SER A 13 4.41 8.17 4.18
N TYR A 14 4.81 9.44 4.19
CA TYR A 14 6.21 9.89 4.08
C TYR A 14 6.87 10.21 5.44
N VAL A 15 6.17 9.99 6.56
CA VAL A 15 6.71 10.31 7.89
C VAL A 15 7.96 9.48 8.21
N PRO A 16 8.91 9.98 9.02
CA PRO A 16 10.22 9.34 9.22
C PRO A 16 10.16 7.85 9.53
N LYS A 17 9.26 7.41 10.41
CA LYS A 17 9.06 5.99 10.76
C LYS A 17 8.61 5.15 9.56
N SER A 18 7.66 5.65 8.76
CA SER A 18 7.19 4.94 7.57
C SER A 18 8.28 4.84 6.50
N THR A 19 9.10 5.88 6.38
CA THR A 19 10.27 5.91 5.50
C THR A 19 11.35 4.93 5.94
N ALA A 20 11.68 4.88 7.23
CA ALA A 20 12.65 3.91 7.76
C ALA A 20 12.21 2.47 7.52
N GLN A 21 10.94 2.17 7.81
CA GLN A 21 10.34 0.86 7.57
C GLN A 21 10.33 0.47 6.09
N LEU A 22 10.01 1.41 5.19
CA LEU A 22 10.11 1.17 3.74
C LEU A 22 11.55 0.87 3.35
N ASN A 23 12.51 1.69 3.77
CA ASN A 23 13.90 1.54 3.36
C ASN A 23 14.47 0.20 3.82
N ALA A 24 14.13 -0.25 5.02
CA ALA A 24 14.50 -1.58 5.51
C ALA A 24 13.93 -2.71 4.63
N LEU A 25 12.68 -2.57 4.17
CA LEU A 25 12.04 -3.50 3.25
C LEU A 25 12.73 -3.52 1.88
N LEU A 26 12.96 -2.34 1.29
CA LEU A 26 13.62 -2.22 -0.02
C LEU A 26 15.06 -2.75 0.01
N ALA A 27 15.78 -2.56 1.12
CA ALA A 27 17.13 -3.05 1.30
C ALA A 27 17.25 -4.58 1.33
N GLN A 28 16.15 -5.33 1.52
CA GLN A 28 16.17 -6.79 1.41
C GLN A 28 16.41 -7.28 -0.03
N GLY A 29 16.04 -6.49 -1.04
CA GLY A 29 16.22 -6.82 -2.46
C GLY A 29 15.28 -7.91 -3.00
N ASP A 30 14.29 -8.34 -2.23
CA ASP A 30 13.34 -9.42 -2.56
C ASP A 30 11.94 -8.90 -2.97
N VAL A 31 11.81 -7.58 -3.14
CA VAL A 31 10.60 -6.90 -3.60
C VAL A 31 10.85 -6.07 -4.85
N VAL A 32 9.80 -5.85 -5.64
CA VAL A 32 9.81 -4.89 -6.75
C VAL A 32 9.35 -3.52 -6.24
N PRO A 33 10.21 -2.49 -6.24
CA PRO A 33 9.79 -1.13 -5.89
C PRO A 33 9.02 -0.48 -7.04
N VAL A 34 7.92 0.20 -6.71
CA VAL A 34 7.15 1.07 -7.62
C VAL A 34 6.94 2.41 -6.91
N GLU A 35 7.74 3.40 -7.27
CA GLU A 35 7.64 4.74 -6.71
C GLU A 35 6.60 5.59 -7.45
N VAL A 36 5.73 6.24 -6.70
CA VAL A 36 4.73 7.17 -7.20
C VAL A 36 5.17 8.58 -6.85
N ASP A 37 5.64 9.32 -7.86
CA ASP A 37 6.06 10.71 -7.72
C ASP A 37 4.87 11.60 -7.33
N VAL A 38 4.90 12.13 -6.09
CA VAL A 38 3.83 12.99 -5.59
C VAL A 38 3.72 14.29 -6.39
N ALA A 39 4.82 14.84 -6.89
CA ALA A 39 4.76 16.07 -7.68
C ALA A 39 3.96 15.85 -8.97
N ALA A 40 4.17 14.72 -9.65
CA ALA A 40 3.43 14.34 -10.84
C ALA A 40 1.95 14.05 -10.55
N LEU A 41 1.58 13.64 -9.33
CA LEU A 41 0.18 13.47 -8.95
C LEU A 41 -0.60 14.79 -8.81
N LEU A 42 0.11 15.91 -8.66
CA LEU A 42 -0.46 17.24 -8.43
C LEU A 42 -0.56 18.08 -9.71
N ASP A 43 -0.19 17.53 -10.87
CA ASP A 43 -0.23 18.22 -12.15
C ASP A 43 -0.77 17.35 -13.30
N ALA A 44 -0.61 17.83 -14.55
CA ALA A 44 -1.12 17.18 -15.75
C ALA A 44 -0.59 15.75 -15.97
N ARG A 45 0.51 15.35 -15.32
CA ARG A 45 1.12 14.03 -15.43
C ARG A 45 0.38 12.96 -14.63
N ARG A 46 -0.53 13.34 -13.73
CA ARG A 46 -1.24 12.46 -12.79
C ARG A 46 -1.76 11.16 -13.41
N ALA A 47 -2.46 11.27 -14.54
CA ALA A 47 -3.05 10.10 -15.20
C ALA A 47 -1.97 9.13 -15.72
N GLY A 48 -0.88 9.65 -16.30
CA GLY A 48 0.25 8.87 -16.76
C GLY A 48 0.99 8.19 -15.60
N THR A 49 1.22 8.91 -14.50
CA THR A 49 1.85 8.36 -13.29
C THR A 49 1.05 7.21 -12.69
N ILE A 50 -0.28 7.34 -12.62
CA ILE A 50 -1.15 6.26 -12.14
C ILE A 50 -1.10 5.06 -13.08
N ALA A 51 -1.20 5.28 -14.40
CA ALA A 51 -1.16 4.21 -15.40
C ALA A 51 0.17 3.45 -15.39
N GLN A 52 1.28 4.17 -15.27
CA GLN A 52 2.62 3.59 -15.13
C GLN A 52 2.73 2.74 -13.86
N ALA A 53 2.32 3.26 -12.71
CA ALA A 53 2.36 2.53 -11.45
C ALA A 53 1.52 1.24 -11.50
N ILE A 54 0.35 1.27 -12.16
CA ILE A 54 -0.47 0.07 -12.41
C ILE A 54 0.32 -0.94 -13.24
N ALA A 55 0.87 -0.53 -14.39
CA ALA A 55 1.60 -1.43 -15.29
C ALA A 55 2.82 -2.08 -14.62
N GLU A 56 3.61 -1.30 -13.89
CA GLU A 56 4.77 -1.82 -13.15
C GLU A 56 4.34 -2.77 -12.03
N THR A 57 3.25 -2.46 -11.33
CA THR A 57 2.70 -3.32 -10.28
C THR A 57 2.23 -4.65 -10.84
N GLU A 58 1.51 -4.63 -11.96
CA GLU A 58 1.06 -5.85 -12.62
C GLU A 58 2.22 -6.68 -13.14
N ALA A 59 3.25 -6.05 -13.72
CA ALA A 59 4.45 -6.76 -14.16
C ALA A 59 5.16 -7.47 -13.00
N GLY A 60 5.27 -6.84 -11.83
CA GLY A 60 5.80 -7.44 -10.62
C GLY A 60 4.99 -8.65 -10.14
N LEU A 61 3.66 -8.48 -10.03
CA LEU A 61 2.74 -9.53 -9.60
C LEU A 61 2.71 -10.71 -10.59
N ALA A 62 2.69 -10.45 -11.90
CA ALA A 62 2.72 -11.46 -12.95
C ALA A 62 4.02 -12.29 -12.93
N ALA A 63 5.14 -11.65 -12.58
CA ALA A 63 6.42 -12.33 -12.38
C ALA A 63 6.50 -13.12 -11.06
N GLY A 64 5.42 -13.20 -10.28
CA GLY A 64 5.40 -13.88 -8.99
C GLY A 64 6.20 -13.16 -7.90
N ARG A 65 6.53 -11.87 -8.09
CA ARG A 65 7.33 -11.08 -7.15
C ARG A 65 6.46 -10.15 -6.34
N THR A 66 6.69 -10.12 -5.03
CA THR A 66 6.03 -9.16 -4.14
C THR A 66 6.40 -7.75 -4.57
N THR A 67 5.40 -6.89 -4.72
CA THR A 67 5.58 -5.51 -5.21
C THR A 67 5.24 -4.51 -4.12
N VAL A 68 5.98 -3.41 -4.06
CA VAL A 68 5.81 -2.33 -3.08
C VAL A 68 5.54 -1.03 -3.83
N VAL A 69 4.28 -0.59 -3.80
CA VAL A 69 3.87 0.73 -4.28
C VAL A 69 4.05 1.73 -3.14
N TYR A 70 4.85 2.77 -3.36
CA TYR A 70 5.08 3.79 -2.34
C TYR A 70 5.17 5.19 -2.94
N THR A 71 4.79 6.19 -2.15
CA THR A 71 4.89 7.60 -2.55
C THR A 71 6.32 8.13 -2.38
N SER A 72 6.72 9.08 -3.22
CA SER A 72 8.01 9.76 -3.09
C SER A 72 8.23 10.31 -1.67
N ARG A 73 9.47 10.26 -1.18
CA ARG A 73 9.83 10.62 0.21
C ARG A 73 10.23 12.08 0.41
N THR A 74 10.30 12.84 -0.68
CA THR A 74 10.47 14.29 -0.63
C THR A 74 9.20 14.96 -0.12
N LEU A 75 9.32 15.75 0.95
CA LEU A 75 8.21 16.52 1.47
C LEU A 75 7.85 17.64 0.49
N ILE A 76 6.64 17.55 -0.08
CA ILE A 76 6.04 18.66 -0.82
C ILE A 76 5.22 19.47 0.18
N THR A 77 5.81 20.52 0.72
CA THR A 77 5.12 21.47 1.58
C THR A 77 4.34 22.45 0.73
N ALA A 78 3.06 22.64 1.05
CA ALA A 78 2.38 23.88 0.74
C ALA A 78 2.48 24.81 1.96
N GLU A 79 2.67 26.11 1.74
CA GLU A 79 2.80 27.12 2.80
C GLU A 79 1.53 27.24 3.69
N GLU A 80 0.43 26.59 3.31
CA GLU A 80 -0.86 26.58 4.01
C GLU A 80 -1.29 25.15 4.41
N ALA A 81 -1.85 25.01 5.62
CA ALA A 81 -2.35 23.74 6.14
C ALA A 81 -3.51 23.15 5.32
N THR A 82 -4.36 24.00 4.73
CA THR A 82 -5.46 23.60 3.84
C THR A 82 -4.96 22.96 2.55
N ARG A 83 -3.93 23.54 1.93
CA ARG A 83 -3.27 22.94 0.74
C ARG A 83 -2.51 21.66 1.07
N SER A 84 -1.97 21.54 2.29
CA SER A 84 -1.32 20.30 2.75
C SER A 84 -2.32 19.14 2.92
N LEU A 85 -3.53 19.42 3.40
CA LEU A 85 -4.62 18.42 3.46
C LEU A 85 -5.09 18.01 2.06
N ASP A 86 -5.16 18.96 1.13
CA ASP A 86 -5.51 18.69 -0.27
C ASP A 86 -4.48 17.75 -0.94
N ILE A 87 -3.19 17.98 -0.72
CA ILE A 87 -2.12 17.08 -1.21
C ILE A 87 -2.31 15.65 -0.67
N GLY A 88 -2.56 15.51 0.64
CA GLY A 88 -2.80 14.21 1.27
C GLY A 88 -3.99 13.45 0.65
N ALA A 89 -5.09 14.17 0.38
CA ALA A 89 -6.27 13.61 -0.26
C ALA A 89 -5.99 13.21 -1.72
N GLN A 90 -5.29 14.06 -2.48
CA GLN A 90 -4.91 13.76 -3.87
C GLN A 90 -3.99 12.55 -3.99
N VAL A 91 -3.05 12.39 -3.05
CA VAL A 91 -2.18 11.22 -2.93
C VAL A 91 -2.99 9.97 -2.59
N SER A 92 -3.87 10.04 -1.58
CA SER A 92 -4.71 8.90 -1.20
C SER A 92 -5.59 8.44 -2.37
N ALA A 93 -6.22 9.39 -3.06
CA ALA A 93 -7.03 9.11 -4.25
C ALA A 93 -6.23 8.46 -5.38
N ALA A 94 -4.96 8.83 -5.56
CA ALA A 94 -4.09 8.21 -6.56
C ALA A 94 -3.74 6.76 -6.18
N LEU A 95 -3.39 6.49 -4.92
CA LEU A 95 -3.13 5.12 -4.44
C LEU A 95 -4.37 4.23 -4.54
N VAL A 96 -5.56 4.79 -4.24
CA VAL A 96 -6.85 4.12 -4.47
C VAL A 96 -7.05 3.82 -5.95
N ALA A 97 -6.79 4.77 -6.84
CA ALA A 97 -6.92 4.57 -8.28
C ALA A 97 -5.98 3.48 -8.80
N ILE A 98 -4.73 3.44 -8.31
CA ILE A 98 -3.77 2.37 -8.63
C ILE A 98 -4.35 1.00 -8.23
N VAL A 99 -4.78 0.84 -6.96
CA VAL A 99 -5.35 -0.44 -6.48
C VAL A 99 -6.60 -0.86 -7.26
N ARG A 100 -7.46 0.09 -7.63
CA ARG A 100 -8.65 -0.18 -8.46
C ARG A 100 -8.31 -0.56 -9.89
N GLY A 101 -7.21 -0.04 -10.43
CA GLY A 101 -6.72 -0.29 -11.78
C GLY A 101 -6.10 -1.67 -11.96
N LEU A 102 -5.62 -2.32 -10.89
CA LEU A 102 -5.01 -3.64 -10.96
C LEU A 102 -6.02 -4.72 -11.38
N SER A 103 -5.80 -5.38 -12.50
CA SER A 103 -6.54 -6.57 -12.94
C SER A 103 -6.09 -7.83 -12.20
N LEU A 104 -4.80 -7.90 -11.86
CA LEU A 104 -4.22 -9.04 -11.15
C LEU A 104 -4.55 -8.99 -9.65
N ARG A 105 -4.94 -10.14 -9.12
CA ARG A 105 -5.20 -10.32 -7.68
C ARG A 105 -3.89 -10.65 -6.95
N PRO A 106 -3.40 -9.81 -6.03
CA PRO A 106 -2.31 -10.19 -5.16
C PRO A 106 -2.76 -11.26 -4.15
N ARG A 107 -1.84 -12.09 -3.65
CA ARG A 107 -2.11 -13.11 -2.62
C ARG A 107 -2.58 -12.47 -1.31
N TYR A 108 -1.97 -11.35 -0.96
CA TYR A 108 -2.31 -10.51 0.18
C TYR A 108 -1.99 -9.05 -0.16
N LEU A 109 -2.62 -8.12 0.55
CA LEU A 109 -2.33 -6.69 0.44
C LEU A 109 -2.04 -6.11 1.82
N VAL A 110 -0.89 -5.43 1.97
CA VAL A 110 -0.50 -4.69 3.17
C VAL A 110 -0.58 -3.20 2.89
N ALA A 111 -1.41 -2.46 3.61
CA ALA A 111 -1.50 -1.00 3.46
C ALA A 111 -0.95 -0.30 4.71
N LYS A 112 0.03 0.58 4.53
CA LYS A 112 0.73 1.27 5.61
C LYS A 112 0.36 2.75 5.68
N GLY A 113 -0.15 3.16 6.84
CA GLY A 113 -0.60 4.51 7.14
C GLY A 113 -2.08 4.54 7.53
N GLY A 114 -2.47 5.49 8.39
CA GLY A 114 -3.87 5.59 8.85
C GLY A 114 -4.85 5.82 7.69
N ILE A 115 -4.67 6.93 6.97
CA ILE A 115 -5.48 7.27 5.78
C ILE A 115 -5.32 6.21 4.69
N THR A 116 -4.08 5.86 4.34
CA THR A 116 -3.79 4.87 3.28
C THR A 116 -4.49 3.53 3.53
N SER A 117 -4.39 2.98 4.73
CA SER A 117 -5.01 1.69 5.04
C SER A 117 -6.54 1.76 5.14
N SER A 118 -7.10 2.90 5.50
CA SER A 118 -8.55 3.12 5.46
C SER A 118 -9.07 3.22 4.03
N ASP A 119 -8.45 4.05 3.20
CA ASP A 119 -8.94 4.36 1.86
C ASP A 119 -8.69 3.22 0.88
N VAL A 120 -7.55 2.53 0.99
CA VAL A 120 -7.31 1.31 0.21
C VAL A 120 -8.35 0.24 0.54
N ALA A 121 -8.72 0.07 1.81
CA ALA A 121 -9.75 -0.90 2.19
C ALA A 121 -11.13 -0.51 1.64
N THR A 122 -11.57 0.72 1.93
CA THR A 122 -12.96 1.15 1.69
C THR A 122 -13.21 1.60 0.25
N GLN A 123 -12.26 2.31 -0.37
CA GLN A 123 -12.42 2.90 -1.70
C GLN A 123 -11.68 2.09 -2.79
N GLY A 124 -10.51 1.55 -2.44
CA GLY A 124 -9.68 0.73 -3.33
C GLY A 124 -10.25 -0.67 -3.53
N LEU A 125 -10.51 -1.36 -2.42
CA LEU A 125 -11.03 -2.72 -2.38
C LEU A 125 -12.56 -2.77 -2.20
N GLY A 126 -13.23 -1.66 -1.88
CA GLY A 126 -14.69 -1.67 -1.70
C GLY A 126 -15.17 -2.45 -0.47
N VAL A 127 -14.30 -2.68 0.52
CA VAL A 127 -14.62 -3.43 1.74
C VAL A 127 -15.68 -2.66 2.54
N ARG A 128 -16.80 -3.32 2.82
CA ARG A 128 -17.85 -2.84 3.74
C ARG A 128 -17.87 -3.66 5.02
N LYS A 129 -17.54 -4.95 4.91
CA LYS A 129 -17.40 -5.87 6.04
C LYS A 129 -16.17 -6.74 5.84
N ALA A 130 -15.46 -7.00 6.93
CA ALA A 130 -14.31 -7.89 6.94
C ALA A 130 -14.30 -8.73 8.21
N GLN A 131 -13.78 -9.95 8.09
CA GLN A 131 -13.53 -10.80 9.24
C GLN A 131 -12.12 -10.50 9.76
N VAL A 132 -12.00 -10.17 11.05
CA VAL A 132 -10.69 -10.05 11.71
C VAL A 132 -10.15 -11.46 11.98
N LEU A 133 -9.01 -11.79 11.38
CA LEU A 133 -8.35 -13.09 11.55
C LEU A 133 -7.39 -13.12 12.74
N GLY A 134 -7.09 -11.95 13.31
CA GLY A 134 -6.11 -11.77 14.36
C GLY A 134 -5.19 -10.58 14.05
N GLN A 135 -3.95 -10.64 14.53
CA GLN A 135 -2.94 -9.61 14.31
C GLN A 135 -1.61 -10.23 13.88
N ILE A 136 -0.95 -9.62 12.89
CA ILE A 136 0.36 -10.09 12.38
C ILE A 136 1.52 -9.52 13.19
N LEU A 137 1.32 -8.37 13.82
CA LEU A 137 2.18 -7.75 14.82
C LEU A 137 1.27 -7.13 15.90
N PRO A 138 1.78 -6.83 17.11
CA PRO A 138 1.03 -6.06 18.10
C PRO A 138 0.43 -4.78 17.51
N GLY A 139 -0.91 -4.72 17.47
CA GLY A 139 -1.64 -3.57 16.92
C GLY A 139 -1.74 -3.50 15.38
N VAL A 140 -1.35 -4.56 14.66
CA VAL A 140 -1.47 -4.66 13.19
C VAL A 140 -2.45 -5.78 12.83
N PRO A 141 -3.75 -5.47 12.66
CA PRO A 141 -4.76 -6.49 12.41
C PRO A 141 -4.70 -7.04 10.99
N VAL A 142 -5.09 -8.31 10.87
CA VAL A 142 -5.24 -9.03 9.60
C VAL A 142 -6.71 -9.27 9.35
N TRP A 143 -7.18 -8.86 8.18
CA TRP A 143 -8.55 -8.99 7.74
C TRP A 143 -8.66 -10.01 6.61
N ARG A 144 -9.82 -10.65 6.53
CA ARG A 144 -10.31 -11.33 5.33
C ARG A 144 -11.45 -10.49 4.75
N THR A 145 -11.31 -10.04 3.51
CA THR A 145 -12.33 -9.21 2.86
C THR A 145 -13.59 -10.01 2.53
N GLY A 146 -14.75 -9.35 2.58
CA GLY A 146 -16.04 -9.96 2.28
C GLY A 146 -16.32 -10.16 0.77
N PRO A 147 -17.43 -10.84 0.42
CA PRO A 147 -17.82 -11.11 -0.96
C PRO A 147 -18.14 -9.86 -1.79
N GLU A 148 -18.41 -8.73 -1.15
CA GLU A 148 -18.66 -7.44 -1.81
C GLU A 148 -17.38 -6.75 -2.30
N SER A 149 -16.23 -7.17 -1.78
CA SER A 149 -14.96 -6.51 -2.06
C SER A 149 -14.39 -6.88 -3.43
N ARG A 150 -13.55 -5.99 -3.97
CA ARG A 150 -12.59 -6.33 -5.00
C ARG A 150 -11.66 -7.39 -4.43
N HIS A 151 -11.65 -8.56 -5.06
CA HIS A 151 -10.98 -9.78 -4.60
C HIS A 151 -11.58 -10.36 -3.30
N PRO A 152 -12.77 -11.00 -3.37
CA PRO A 152 -13.38 -11.67 -2.24
C PRO A 152 -12.45 -12.64 -1.50
N GLY A 153 -12.41 -12.54 -0.17
CA GLY A 153 -11.56 -13.36 0.69
C GLY A 153 -10.07 -13.00 0.66
N LEU A 154 -9.69 -11.85 0.10
CA LEU A 154 -8.32 -11.35 0.14
C LEU A 154 -7.86 -11.15 1.59
N VAL A 155 -6.62 -11.54 1.86
CA VAL A 155 -5.96 -11.21 3.12
C VAL A 155 -5.46 -9.77 3.04
N TYR A 156 -6.02 -8.92 3.90
CA TYR A 156 -5.69 -7.51 3.97
C TYR A 156 -5.07 -7.17 5.32
N VAL A 157 -3.89 -6.56 5.33
CA VAL A 157 -3.22 -6.12 6.56
C VAL A 157 -3.34 -4.62 6.69
N VAL A 158 -4.07 -4.19 7.72
CA VAL A 158 -4.25 -2.77 8.05
C VAL A 158 -3.06 -2.39 8.93
N PHE A 159 -2.08 -1.68 8.37
CA PHE A 159 -0.87 -1.33 9.11
C PHE A 159 -0.92 0.15 9.54
N PRO A 160 -1.11 0.44 10.85
CA PRO A 160 -1.15 1.81 11.35
C PRO A 160 0.16 2.60 11.09
N GLY A 161 0.04 3.92 11.01
CA GLY A 161 1.17 4.81 10.68
C GLY A 161 2.33 4.78 11.68
N ASN A 162 2.05 4.58 12.96
CA ASN A 162 3.00 4.76 14.07
C ASN A 162 3.45 3.44 14.74
N VAL A 163 2.95 2.28 14.29
CA VAL A 163 3.21 0.97 14.91
C VAL A 163 4.48 0.32 14.36
N GLY A 164 5.15 -0.47 15.21
CA GLY A 164 6.31 -1.28 14.86
C GLY A 164 7.64 -0.52 14.95
N ASP A 165 8.73 -1.31 14.94
CA ASP A 165 10.10 -0.85 14.76
C ASP A 165 10.44 -0.67 13.27
N ASP A 166 11.68 -0.30 12.96
CA ASP A 166 12.14 -0.09 11.58
C ASP A 166 12.15 -1.37 10.73
N GLN A 167 12.12 -2.55 11.37
CA GLN A 167 12.08 -3.86 10.70
C GLN A 167 10.66 -4.41 10.55
N ALA A 168 9.63 -3.65 10.92
CA ALA A 168 8.28 -4.16 11.02
C ALA A 168 7.68 -4.57 9.66
N LEU A 169 7.96 -3.83 8.57
CA LEU A 169 7.52 -4.21 7.23
C LEU A 169 8.25 -5.47 6.72
N VAL A 170 9.55 -5.60 6.98
CA VAL A 170 10.34 -6.82 6.70
C VAL A 170 9.76 -8.01 7.46
N THR A 171 9.44 -7.83 8.74
CA THR A 171 8.86 -8.89 9.58
C THR A 171 7.50 -9.33 9.04
N VAL A 172 6.64 -8.39 8.62
CA VAL A 172 5.35 -8.68 8.00
C VAL A 172 5.52 -9.47 6.70
N GLN A 173 6.43 -9.03 5.82
CA GLN A 173 6.74 -9.74 4.57
C GLN A 173 7.18 -11.18 4.82
N ARG A 174 8.12 -11.41 5.74
CA ARG A 174 8.60 -12.76 6.09
C ARG A 174 7.48 -13.64 6.64
N ARG A 175 6.65 -13.12 7.55
CA ARG A 175 5.50 -13.85 8.11
C ARG A 175 4.43 -14.20 7.07
N LEU A 176 4.31 -13.39 6.02
CA LEU A 176 3.37 -13.64 4.92
C LEU A 176 3.99 -14.48 3.80
N HIS A 177 5.32 -14.58 3.72
CA HIS A 177 6.00 -15.44 2.74
C HIS A 177 5.93 -16.92 3.14
N LEU A 178 5.92 -17.21 4.44
CA LEU A 178 5.62 -18.52 5.02
C LEU A 178 4.16 -18.96 4.77
#